data_AF-A0A2V4BZI9-F1
#
_entry.id   AF-A0A2V4BZI9-F1
#
_cell.length_a   1.000
_cell.length_b   1.000
_cell.length_c   1.000
_cell.angle_alpha   90.00
_cell.angle_beta   90.00
_cell.angle_gamma   90.00
#
_symmetry.space_group_name_H-M   'P 1'
#
loop_
_entity.id
_entity.type
_entity.pdbx_description
1 polymer ?
#
loop_
_entity_poly.entity_id
_entity_poly.type
_entity_poly.pdbx_seq_one_letter_code
_entity_poly.pdbx_strand_id
1 'polypeptide(L)' 'MKEILIPNEFKNKIIKEFKSNRPSVRSALKFFSNSDTAKAMRKRAKELLQEELKKISEFED' A
#
# COMPACT_ATOMS: atom_id res chain seq x y z
N MET A 1 -6.40 -13.68 -8.71
CA MET A 1 -5.39 -12.62 -8.87
C MET A 1 -5.06 -12.11 -7.48
N LYS A 2 -3.79 -12.07 -7.06
CA LYS A 2 -3.43 -11.55 -5.71
C LYS A 2 -3.51 -10.02 -5.78
N GLU A 3 -4.30 -9.38 -4.92
CA GLU A 3 -4.44 -7.93 -4.84
C GLU A 3 -4.25 -7.50 -3.38
N ILE A 4 -3.52 -6.41 -3.16
CA ILE A 4 -3.42 -5.79 -1.83
C ILE A 4 -4.49 -4.70 -1.73
N LEU A 5 -5.50 -4.93 -0.89
CA LEU A 5 -6.55 -3.96 -0.62
C LEU A 5 -6.14 -3.06 0.55
N ILE A 6 -6.14 -1.76 0.31
CA ILE A 6 -5.87 -0.73 1.32
C ILE A 6 -6.89 0.42 1.20
N PRO A 7 -7.15 1.15 2.31
CA PRO A 7 -7.96 2.37 2.30
C PRO A 7 -7.43 3.44 1.34
N ASN A 8 -8.31 4.37 0.93
CA ASN A 8 -7.95 5.45 0.01
C ASN A 8 -6.87 6.37 0.59
N GLU A 9 -6.83 6.56 1.91
CA GLU A 9 -5.81 7.35 2.59
C GLU A 9 -4.41 6.77 2.40
N PHE A 10 -4.28 5.45 2.52
CA PHE A 10 -2.99 4.77 2.31
C PHE A 10 -2.57 4.83 0.84
N LYS A 11 -3.52 4.72 -0.10
CA LYS A 11 -3.24 4.96 -1.52
C LYS A 11 -2.72 6.37 -1.75
N ASN A 12 -3.35 7.38 -1.14
CA ASN A 12 -2.93 8.78 -1.27
C ASN A 12 -1.54 9.01 -0.66
N LYS A 13 -1.20 8.36 0.46
CA LYS A 13 0.17 8.38 1.03
C LYS A 13 1.19 7.83 0.04
N ILE A 14 0.94 6.63 -0.50
CA ILE A 14 1.85 5.99 -1.47
C ILE A 14 1.99 6.86 -2.73
N ILE A 15 0.91 7.47 -3.23
CA ILE A 15 0.96 8.40 -4.37
C ILE A 15 1.93 9.55 -4.11
N LYS A 16 1.85 10.16 -2.92
CA LYS A 16 2.73 11.28 -2.52
C LYS A 16 4.18 10.82 -2.36
N GLU A 17 4.42 9.74 -1.62
CA GLU A 17 5.77 9.22 -1.33
C GLU A 17 6.52 8.83 -2.62
N PHE A 18 5.83 8.19 -3.57
CA PHE A 18 6.44 7.72 -4.81
C PHE A 18 6.29 8.70 -5.99
N LYS A 19 5.79 9.93 -5.74
CA LYS A 19 5.48 10.92 -6.78
C LYS A 19 4.75 10.31 -7.99
N SER A 20 3.78 9.44 -7.71
CA SER A 20 3.09 8.64 -8.72
C SER A 20 1.65 9.11 -8.93
N ASN A 21 0.84 8.32 -9.64
CA ASN A 21 -0.57 8.61 -9.90
C ASN A 21 -1.48 7.45 -9.47
N ARG A 22 -2.78 7.71 -9.41
CA ARG A 22 -3.79 6.71 -8.97
C ARG A 22 -3.78 5.44 -9.82
N PRO A 23 -3.72 5.50 -11.18
CA PRO A 23 -3.61 4.31 -12.03
C PRO A 23 -2.36 3.46 -11.74
N SER A 24 -1.19 4.08 -11.58
CA SER A 24 0.07 3.40 -11.30
C SER A 24 0.03 2.67 -9.96
N VAL A 25 -0.47 3.32 -8.91
CA VAL A 25 -0.62 2.68 -7.59
C VAL A 25 -1.66 1.55 -7.65
N ARG A 26 -2.80 1.76 -8.31
CA ARG A 26 -3.80 0.68 -8.52
C ARG A 26 -3.18 -0.52 -9.23
N SER A 27 -2.41 -0.26 -10.28
CA SER A 27 -1.75 -1.31 -11.06
C SER A 27 -0.72 -2.06 -10.24
N ALA A 28 0.12 -1.35 -9.47
CA ALA A 28 1.12 -1.94 -8.60
C ALA A 28 0.51 -2.86 -7.53
N LEU A 29 -0.64 -2.48 -6.97
CA LEU A 29 -1.33 -3.26 -5.93
C LEU A 29 -2.14 -4.44 -6.48
N LYS A 30 -2.65 -4.33 -7.72
CA LYS A 30 -3.55 -5.34 -8.32
C LYS A 30 -2.86 -6.34 -9.24
N PHE A 31 -1.92 -5.90 -10.07
CA PHE A 31 -1.37 -6.70 -11.16
C PHE A 31 0.04 -7.23 -10.92
N PHE A 32 0.60 -7.05 -9.72
CA PHE A 32 1.86 -7.66 -9.26
C PHE A 32 2.99 -7.61 -10.32
N SER A 33 3.24 -6.44 -10.90
CA SER A 33 4.34 -6.28 -11.86
C SER A 33 5.70 -6.41 -11.19
N ASN A 34 6.72 -6.88 -11.93
CA ASN A 34 8.07 -7.07 -11.42
C ASN A 34 8.92 -5.79 -11.39
N SER A 35 8.34 -4.63 -11.73
CA SER A 35 9.01 -3.34 -11.60
C SER A 35 9.43 -3.08 -10.15
N ASP A 36 10.62 -2.53 -9.96
CA ASP A 36 11.13 -2.22 -8.62
C ASP A 36 10.27 -1.16 -7.92
N THR A 37 9.69 -0.21 -8.69
CA THR A 37 8.73 0.75 -8.16
C THR A 37 7.45 0.07 -7.66
N ALA A 38 6.93 -0.92 -8.38
CA ALA A 38 5.74 -1.66 -7.97
C ALA A 38 6.02 -2.59 -6.78
N LYS A 39 7.22 -3.17 -6.67
CA LYS A 39 7.66 -3.90 -5.47
C LYS A 39 7.73 -2.97 -4.27
N ALA A 40 8.32 -1.79 -4.42
CA ALA A 40 8.44 -0.79 -3.36
C ALA A 40 7.08 -0.28 -2.88
N MET A 41 6.15 0.03 -3.81
CA MET A 41 4.78 0.42 -3.45
C MET A 41 4.03 -0.67 -2.68
N ARG A 42 4.19 -1.95 -3.06
CA ARG A 42 3.59 -3.08 -2.34
C ARG A 42 4.21 -3.27 -0.95
N LYS A 43 5.53 -3.14 -0.84
CA LYS A 43 6.22 -3.16 0.46
C LYS A 43 5.67 -2.06 1.37
N ARG A 44 5.52 -0.84 0.86
CA ARG A 44 4.97 0.27 1.63
C ARG A 44 3.52 0.05 2.04
N ALA A 45 2.69 -0.51 1.15
CA ALA A 45 1.32 -0.87 1.49
C ALA A 45 1.25 -1.89 2.63
N LYS A 46 2.17 -2.87 2.65
CA LYS A 46 2.29 -3.83 3.76
C LYS A 46 2.67 -3.15 5.08
N GLU A 47 3.64 -2.23 5.05
CA GLU A 47 4.05 -1.47 6.25
C GLU A 47 2.89 -0.68 6.85
N LEU A 48 2.13 0.04 6.02
CA LEU A 48 0.96 0.81 6.48
C LEU A 48 -0.12 -0.08 7.11
N LEU A 49 -0.36 -1.27 6.56
CA LEU A 49 -1.29 -2.24 7.15
C LEU A 49 -0.77 -2.77 8.49
N GLN A 50 0.53 -2.99 8.63
CA GLN A 50 1.14 -3.41 9.91
C GLN A 50 1.08 -2.31 10.96
N GLU A 51 1.28 -1.05 10.57
CA GLU A 51 1.08 0.09 11.46
C GLU A 51 -0.38 0.17 11.94
N GLU A 52 -1.34 -0.07 11.05
CA GLU A 52 -2.76 -0.08 11.40
C GLU A 52 -3.10 -1.24 12.34
N LEU A 53 -2.58 -2.44 12.08
CA LEU A 53 -2.76 -3.59 12.98
C LEU A 53 -2.21 -3.32 14.38
N LYS A 54 -1.05 -2.64 14.49
CA LYS A 54 -0.48 -2.25 15.78
C LYS A 54 -1.38 -1.31 16.56
N LYS A 55 -1.95 -0.31 15.89
CA LYS A 55 -2.91 0.59 16.54
C LYS A 55 -4.12 -0.18 17.04
N ILE A 56 -4.66 -1.09 16.22
CA ILE A 56 -5.81 -1.92 16.61
C ILE A 56 -5.47 -2.75 17.85
N SER A 57 -4.30 -3.39 17.90
CA SER A 57 -3.90 -4.15 19.10
C SER A 57 -3.73 -3.27 20.33
N GLU A 58 -3.19 -2.05 20.20
CA GLU A 58 -3.07 -1.09 21.31
C GLU A 58 -4.43 -0.60 21.84
N PHE A 59 -5.51 -0.70 21.06
CA PHE A 59 -6.87 -0.38 21.53
C PHE A 59 -7.57 -1.57 22.23
N GLU A 60 -7.09 -2.80 22.03
CA GLU A 60 -7.68 -4.00 22.62
C GLU A 60 -7.04 -4.37 23.98
N ASP A 61 -5.85 -3.86 24.29
CA ASP A 61 -5.14 -3.97 25.58
C ASP A 61 -5.52 -2.85 26.56
#